data_AF-A0AAW9LDS0-F1
#
_entry.id   AF-A0AAW9LDS0-F1
#
_cell.length_a   1.000
_cell.length_b   1.000
_cell.length_c   1.000
_cell.angle_alpha   90.00
_cell.angle_beta   90.00
_cell.angle_gamma   90.00
#
_symmetry.space_group_name_H-M   'P 1'
#
loop_
_entity.id
_entity.type
_entity.pdbx_description
1 polymer ?
#
loop_
_entity_poly.entity_id
_entity_poly.type
_entity_poly.pdbx_seq_one_letter_code
_entity_poly.pdbx_strand_id
1 'polypeptide(L)'
;MQLPIDDRILEILSETDLTLSPAVIAENIDKSRHEVNRRLSVLVDAGLADRVKRGYYEITDDGRQYVSGDLDLSNEPDPSE
;
A
#
# COMPACT_ATOMS: atom_id res chain seq x y z
N MET A 1 -9.85 8.20 -0.33
CA MET A 1 -10.67 6.97 -0.42
C MET A 1 -9.71 5.81 -0.64
N GLN A 2 -9.64 4.92 0.34
CA GLN A 2 -8.94 3.64 0.22
C GLN A 2 -9.67 2.79 -0.81
N LEU A 3 -8.94 2.13 -1.70
CA LEU A 3 -9.50 1.20 -2.68
C LEU A 3 -9.02 -0.22 -2.35
N PRO A 4 -9.77 -1.27 -2.72
CA PRO A 4 -9.33 -2.66 -2.50
C PRO A 4 -7.96 -3.00 -3.11
N ILE A 5 -7.52 -2.25 -4.13
CA ILE A 5 -6.18 -2.40 -4.70
C ILE A 5 -5.07 -1.86 -3.79
N ASP A 6 -5.35 -0.87 -2.95
CA ASP A 6 -4.37 -0.33 -2.00
C ASP A 6 -3.96 -1.37 -0.99
N ASP A 7 -4.95 -2.05 -0.41
CA ASP A 7 -4.72 -3.09 0.59
C ASP A 7 -3.87 -4.21 -0.03
N ARG A 8 -4.17 -4.64 -1.27
CA ARG A 8 -3.37 -5.62 -2.01
C ARG A 8 -1.93 -5.18 -2.27
N ILE A 9 -1.70 -3.90 -2.51
CA ILE A 9 -0.34 -3.33 -2.71
C ILE A 9 0.42 -3.31 -1.38
N LEU A 10 -0.23 -2.92 -0.28
CA LEU A 10 0.39 -2.87 1.04
C LEU A 10 0.66 -4.27 1.59
N GLU A 11 -0.28 -5.21 1.42
CA GLU A 11 -0.15 -6.63 1.78
C GLU A 11 1.10 -7.22 1.14
N ILE A 12 1.28 -7.12 -0.18
CA ILE A 12 2.44 -7.74 -0.84
C ILE A 12 3.77 -7.09 -0.44
N LEU A 13 3.79 -5.77 -0.21
CA LEU A 13 5.00 -5.10 0.29
C LEU A 13 5.32 -5.52 1.74
N SER A 14 4.29 -5.70 2.57
CA SER A 14 4.43 -6.10 3.97
C SER A 14 4.78 -7.59 4.15
N GLU A 15 4.18 -8.48 3.37
CA GLU A 15 4.42 -9.93 3.45
C GLU A 15 5.80 -10.32 2.93
N THR A 16 6.33 -9.59 1.94
CA THR A 16 7.62 -9.92 1.32
C THR A 16 8.80 -9.24 1.98
N ASP A 17 8.61 -8.08 2.62
CA ASP A 17 9.68 -7.22 3.11
C ASP A 17 10.72 -6.85 2.03
N LEU A 18 10.29 -6.84 0.77
CA LEU A 18 11.16 -6.56 -0.37
C LEU A 18 10.93 -5.17 -0.95
N THR A 19 11.99 -4.63 -1.54
CA THR A 19 11.90 -3.51 -2.48
C THR A 19 11.30 -3.99 -3.81
N LEU A 20 10.07 -3.58 -4.13
CA LEU A 20 9.37 -4.02 -5.34
C LEU A 20 9.19 -2.88 -6.35
N SER A 21 9.15 -3.25 -7.63
CA SER A 21 8.77 -2.32 -8.70
C SER A 21 7.26 -2.39 -8.97
N PRO A 22 6.63 -1.35 -9.55
CA PRO A 22 5.21 -1.40 -9.92
C PRO A 22 4.86 -2.54 -10.87
N ALA A 23 5.81 -2.99 -11.69
CA ALA A 23 5.59 -4.10 -12.62
C ALA A 23 5.50 -5.44 -11.87
N VAL A 24 6.38 -5.66 -10.91
CA VAL A 24 6.38 -6.88 -10.09
C VAL A 24 5.13 -6.94 -9.22
N ILE A 25 4.74 -5.83 -8.58
CA ILE A 25 3.51 -5.76 -7.79
C ILE A 25 2.30 -6.07 -8.68
N ALA A 26 2.18 -5.39 -9.83
CA ALA A 26 1.07 -5.57 -10.76
C ALA A 26 0.89 -7.02 -11.24
N GLU A 27 2.00 -7.70 -11.56
CA GLU A 27 2.00 -9.11 -11.95
C GLU A 27 1.43 -10.02 -10.86
N ASN A 28 1.72 -9.74 -9.59
CA ASN A 28 1.33 -10.60 -8.47
C ASN A 28 -0.06 -10.29 -7.89
N ILE A 29 -0.70 -9.19 -8.30
CA ILE A 29 -2.06 -8.83 -7.85
C ILE A 29 -3.07 -8.78 -8.99
N ASP A 30 -2.72 -9.27 -10.18
CA ASP A 30 -3.55 -9.30 -11.40
C ASP A 30 -4.09 -7.91 -11.79
N LYS A 31 -3.21 -6.89 -11.75
CA LYS A 31 -3.55 -5.51 -12.10
C LYS A 31 -2.64 -4.95 -13.17
N SER A 32 -3.05 -3.81 -13.75
CA SER A 32 -2.18 -3.10 -14.67
C SER A 32 -1.07 -2.36 -13.91
N ARG A 33 0.14 -2.35 -14.47
CA ARG A 33 1.27 -1.55 -13.96
C ARG A 33 0.90 -0.06 -13.82
N HIS A 34 0.10 0.47 -14.75
CA HIS A 34 -0.31 1.88 -14.73
C HIS A 34 -1.17 2.19 -13.51
N GLU A 35 -2.15 1.33 -13.22
CA GLU A 35 -3.02 1.45 -12.05
C GLU A 35 -2.22 1.33 -10.75
N VAL A 36 -1.37 0.31 -10.63
CA VAL A 36 -0.49 0.12 -9.46
C VAL A 36 0.41 1.33 -9.24
N ASN A 37 1.03 1.88 -10.29
CA ASN A 37 1.90 3.03 -10.15
C ASN A 37 1.13 4.29 -9.69
N ARG A 38 -0.10 4.49 -10.17
CA ARG A 38 -0.97 5.58 -9.70
C ARG A 38 -1.31 5.40 -8.22
N ARG A 39 -1.61 4.18 -7.78
CA ARG A 39 -1.94 3.89 -6.38
C ARG A 39 -0.74 4.01 -5.46
N LEU A 40 0.43 3.53 -5.86
CA LEU A 40 1.68 3.71 -5.12
C LEU A 40 2.01 5.18 -4.87
N SER A 41 1.74 6.08 -5.83
CA SER A 41 1.88 7.53 -5.57
C SER A 41 0.99 8.01 -4.43
N VAL A 42 -0.28 7.58 -4.41
CA VAL A 42 -1.22 7.94 -3.33
C VAL A 42 -0.79 7.36 -1.99
N LEU A 43 -0.28 6.12 -1.96
CA LEU A 43 0.20 5.46 -0.74
C LEU A 43 1.47 6.10 -0.19
N VAL A 44 2.35 6.58 -1.07
CA VAL A 44 3.54 7.36 -0.69
C VAL A 44 3.12 8.71 -0.10
N ASP A 45 2.17 9.40 -0.73
CA ASP A 45 1.65 10.67 -0.21
C ASP A 45 0.94 10.50 1.15
N ALA A 46 0.37 9.31 1.40
CA ALA A 46 -0.24 8.93 2.68
C ALA A 46 0.76 8.41 3.73
N GLY A 47 2.05 8.26 3.38
CA GLY A 47 3.07 7.75 4.29
C GLY A 47 3.02 6.24 4.54
N LEU A 48 2.24 5.47 3.76
CA LEU A 48 2.09 4.01 3.95
C LEU A 48 3.12 3.19 3.16
N ALA A 49 3.63 3.74 2.06
CA ALA A 49 4.74 3.17 1.31
C ALA A 49 5.83 4.23 1.13
N ASP A 50 7.08 3.80 0.98
CA ASP A 50 8.18 4.70 0.63
C ASP A 50 8.70 4.42 -0.78
N ARG A 51 9.10 5.46 -1.50
CA ARG A 51 9.79 5.35 -2.78
C ARG A 51 11.29 5.53 -2.56
N VAL A 52 11.95 4.45 -2.16
CA VAL A 52 13.39 4.43 -1.85
C VAL A 52 14.28 4.79 -3.04
N LYS A 53 13.83 4.54 -4.28
CA LYS A 53 14.45 5.04 -5.52
C LYS A 53 13.44 5.06 -6.67
N ARG A 54 13.76 5.72 -7.78
CA ARG A 54 12.85 5.84 -8.94
C ARG A 54 12.36 4.46 -9.41
N GLY A 55 11.08 4.19 -9.19
CA GLY A 55 10.42 2.95 -9.63
C GLY A 55 10.56 1.76 -8.67
N TYR A 56 10.94 2.01 -7.42
CA TYR A 56 11.15 1.00 -6.39
C TYR A 56 10.51 1.47 -5.10
N TYR A 57 9.75 0.59 -4.46
CA TYR A 57 8.90 0.91 -3.32
C TYR A 57 9.04 -0.16 -2.23
N GLU A 58 8.90 0.27 -0.99
CA GLU A 58 8.90 -0.56 0.22
C GLU A 58 7.73 -0.16 1.11
N ILE A 59 7.32 -1.07 2.00
CA ILE A 59 6.35 -0.75 3.05
C ILE A 59 7.03 0.12 4.12
N THR A 60 6.30 1.07 4.69
CA THR A 60 6.74 1.84 5.88
C THR A 60 6.27 1.17 7.17
N ASP A 61 6.74 1.63 8.33
CA ASP A 61 6.24 1.15 9.62
C ASP A 61 4.75 1.46 9.82
N ASP A 62 4.27 2.61 9.36
CA ASP A 62 2.85 2.97 9.40
C ASP A 62 2.03 2.09 8.45
N GLY A 63 2.58 1.80 7.26
CA GLY A 63 1.99 0.84 6.31
C GLY A 63 1.85 -0.56 6.89
N ARG A 64 2.83 -1.02 7.67
CA ARG A 64 2.76 -2.31 8.38
C ARG A 64 1.66 -2.33 9.43
N GLN A 65 1.58 -1.29 10.25
CA GLN A 65 0.53 -1.15 11.27
C GLN A 65 -0.85 -1.08 10.62
N TYR A 66 -0.96 -0.43 9.46
CA TYR A 66 -2.21 -0.41 8.69
C TYR A 66 -2.61 -1.84 8.26
N VAL A 67 -1.68 -2.62 7.71
CA VAL A 67 -1.96 -4.00 7.27
C VAL A 67 -2.28 -4.93 8.43
N SER A 68 -1.65 -4.77 9.60
CA SER A 68 -1.94 -5.58 10.79
C SER A 68 -3.28 -5.23 11.46
N GLY A 69 -3.91 -4.12 11.05
CA GLY A 69 -5.11 -3.59 11.70
C GLY A 69 -4.82 -2.80 12.99
N ASP A 70 -3.55 -2.51 13.28
CA ASP A 70 -3.13 -1.69 14.42
C ASP A 70 -3.27 -0.18 14.15
N LEU A 71 -3.36 0.21 12.87
CA LEU A 71 -3.59 1.58 12.43
C LEU A 71 -4.90 1.66 11.62
N ASP A 72 -5.97 2.05 12.28
CA ASP A 72 -7.23 2.32 11.60
C ASP A 72 -7.22 3.74 10.99
N LEU A 73 -7.09 3.81 9.65
CA LEU A 73 -7.20 5.06 8.89
C LEU A 73 -8.63 5.36 8.44
N SER A 74 -9.58 4.49 8.74
CA SER A 74 -10.99 4.81 8.64
C SER A 74 -11.33 5.75 9.79
N ASN A 75 -11.30 7.06 9.53
CA ASN A 75 -12.05 8.01 10.35
C ASN A 75 -13.55 7.79 10.08
N GLU A 76 -14.09 6.63 10.47
CA GLU A 76 -15.51 6.47 10.70
C GLU A 76 -15.71 6.35 12.23
N PRO A 77 -16.50 7.24 12.86
CA PRO A 77 -16.85 7.03 14.25
C PRO A 77 -17.55 5.67 14.35
N ASP A 78 -17.13 4.87 15.33
CA ASP A 78 -17.80 3.62 15.67
C ASP A 78 -19.30 3.91 15.81
N PRO A 79 -20.18 3.24 15.04
CA PRO A 79 -21.62 3.44 15.12
C PRO A 79 -22.23 2.96 16.46
N SER A 80 -21.42 2.61 17.46
CA SER A 80 -21.86 2.11 18.77
C SER A 80 -21.60 3.01 19.99
N GLU A 81 -21.36 4.33 19.82
CA GLU A 81 -21.60 5.33 20.88
C GLU A 81 -22.91 6.12 20.71
#